data_AF-A0A7C1DHU7-F1
#
_entry.id   AF-A0A7C1DHU7-F1
#
_cell.length_a   1.000
_cell.length_b   1.000
_cell.length_c   1.000
_cell.angle_alpha   90.00
_cell.angle_beta   90.00
_cell.angle_gamma   90.00
#
_symmetry.space_group_name_H-M   'P 1'
#
loop_
_entity.id
_entity.type
_entity.pdbx_description
1 polymer ?
#
loop_
_entity_poly.entity_id
_entity_poly.type
_entity_poly.pdbx_seq_one_letter_code
_entity_poly.pdbx_strand_id
1 'polypeptide(L)' 'MSRREKIWVLFALVYGVANVVIPFTILRDAAFLGGAFMFWNVITLAVLFAGAWVTSSWSAHSGRGASK' A
#
# COMPACT_ATOMS: atom_id res chain seq x y z
N MET A 1 -16.97 8.31 -4.32
CA MET A 1 -15.52 8.17 -4.08
C MET A 1 -14.88 9.54 -3.93
N SER A 2 -14.34 9.82 -2.74
CA SER A 2 -13.54 11.01 -2.47
C SER A 2 -12.23 11.00 -3.29
N ARG A 3 -11.60 12.17 -3.44
CA ARG A 3 -10.29 12.29 -4.11
C ARG A 3 -9.22 11.41 -3.44
N ARG A 4 -9.29 11.24 -2.12
CA ARG A 4 -8.41 10.34 -1.35
C ARG A 4 -8.62 8.86 -1.73
N GLU A 5 -9.87 8.42 -1.85
CA GLU A 5 -10.18 7.03 -2.24
C GLU A 5 -9.74 6.74 -3.67
N LYS A 6 -9.93 7.68 -4.61
CA LYS A 6 -9.45 7.52 -5.99
C LYS A 6 -7.93 7.40 -6.04
N ILE A 7 -7.20 8.22 -5.28
CA ILE A 7 -5.74 8.13 -5.16
C ILE A 7 -5.32 6.81 -4.52
N TRP A 8 -6.04 6.35 -3.50
CA TRP A 8 -5.79 5.06 -2.84
C TRP A 8 -5.95 3.87 -3.80
N VAL A 9 -7.05 3.85 -4.57
CA VAL A 9 -7.30 2.80 -5.56
C VAL A 9 -6.24 2.81 -6.66
N LEU A 10 -5.87 3.99 -7.16
CA LEU A 10 -4.81 4.10 -8.16
C LEU A 10 -3.45 3.64 -7.60
N PHE A 11 -3.14 4.02 -6.36
CA PHE A 11 -1.94 3.58 -5.65
C PHE A 11 -1.92 2.05 -5.50
N ALA A 12 -3.03 1.45 -5.05
CA ALA A 12 -3.16 0.00 -4.91
C ALA A 12 -3.00 -0.73 -6.25
N LEU A 13 -3.54 -0.18 -7.34
CA LEU A 13 -3.40 -0.75 -8.68
C LEU A 13 -1.93 -0.74 -9.14
N VAL A 14 -1.25 0.40 -9.01
CA VAL A 14 0.16 0.55 -9.38
C VAL A 14 1.05 -0.37 -8.53
N TYR A 15 0.81 -0.41 -7.22
CA TYR A 15 1.55 -1.29 -6.32
C TYR A 15 1.29 -2.76 -6.60
N GLY A 16 0.06 -3.15 -6.91
CA GLY A 16 -0.28 -4.53 -7.31
C GLY A 16 0.48 -4.98 -8.56
N VAL A 17 0.57 -4.11 -9.57
CA VAL A 17 1.36 -4.38 -10.78
C VAL A 17 2.85 -4.43 -10.47
N ALA A 18 3.39 -3.46 -9.72
CA ALA A 18 4.80 -3.43 -9.34
C ALA A 18 5.20 -4.66 -8.51
N ASN A 19 4.30 -5.16 -7.67
CA ASN A 19 4.50 -6.34 -6.83
C ASN A 19 4.75 -7.64 -7.61
N VAL A 20 4.30 -7.69 -8.87
CA VAL A 20 4.48 -8.83 -9.78
C VAL A 20 5.53 -8.51 -10.83
N VAL A 21 5.58 -7.29 -11.38
CA VAL A 21 6.55 -6.96 -12.42
C VAL A 21 7.96 -6.96 -11.86
N ILE A 22 8.21 -6.24 -10.76
CA ILE A 22 9.57 -6.00 -10.28
C ILE A 22 10.30 -7.28 -9.85
N PRO A 23 9.70 -8.22 -9.08
CA PRO A 23 10.38 -9.46 -8.70
C PRO A 23 10.64 -10.37 -9.90
N PHE A 24 9.71 -10.44 -10.83
CA PHE A 24 9.72 -11.42 -11.92
C PHE A 24 10.40 -10.92 -13.20
N THR A 25 10.72 -9.62 -13.32
CA THR A 25 11.49 -9.07 -14.44
C THR A 25 12.82 -8.46 -14.01
N ILE A 26 12.82 -7.56 -13.02
CA ILE A 26 14.01 -6.79 -12.63
C ILE A 26 14.88 -7.55 -11.64
N LEU A 27 14.28 -8.15 -10.61
CA LEU A 27 15.01 -8.94 -9.61
C LEU A 27 15.10 -10.44 -9.97
N ARG A 28 14.68 -10.82 -11.18
CA ARG A 28 14.72 -12.21 -11.65
C ARG A 28 16.14 -12.79 -11.63
N ASP A 29 17.12 -11.98 -12.04
CA ASP A 29 18.53 -12.38 -12.12
C ASP A 29 19.32 -12.01 -10.85
N ALA A 30 18.70 -11.31 -9.90
CA ALA A 30 19.25 -11.14 -8.57
C ALA A 30 19.12 -12.49 -7.86
N ALA A 31 20.13 -13.35 -8.03
CA ALA A 31 20.19 -14.77 -7.66
C ALA A 31 19.98 -15.11 -6.17
N PHE A 32 19.46 -14.19 -5.36
CA PHE A 32 19.15 -14.39 -3.96
C PHE A 32 17.70 -14.02 -3.65
N LEU A 33 17.00 -14.95 -2.99
CA LEU A 33 15.74 -14.72 -2.28
C LEU A 33 15.74 -13.42 -1.46
N GLY A 34 16.91 -12.96 -0.99
CA GLY A 34 17.08 -11.70 -0.28
C GLY A 34 16.62 -10.44 -1.05
N GLY A 35 16.80 -10.38 -2.37
CA GLY A 35 16.41 -9.20 -3.15
C GLY A 35 14.88 -9.06 -3.27
N ALA A 36 14.21 -10.12 -3.72
CA ALA A 36 12.75 -10.14 -3.84
C ALA A 36 12.05 -10.07 -2.47
N PHE A 37 12.61 -10.74 -1.45
CA PHE A 37 12.09 -10.69 -0.09
C PHE A 37 12.19 -9.28 0.51
N MET A 38 13.32 -8.61 0.34
CA MET A 38 13.51 -7.24 0.83
C MET A 38 12.60 -6.25 0.08
N PHE A 39 12.42 -6.44 -1.23
CA PHE A 39 11.46 -5.68 -2.03
C PHE A 39 10.02 -5.84 -1.51
N TRP A 40 9.58 -7.06 -1.23
CA TRP A 40 8.24 -7.31 -0.67
C TRP A 40 8.04 -6.67 0.71
N ASN A 41 9.08 -6.66 1.55
CA ASN A 41 9.00 -6.00 2.86
C ASN A 41 8.87 -4.47 2.71
N VAL A 42 9.61 -3.85 1.80
CA VAL A 42 9.50 -2.40 1.52
C VAL A 42 8.11 -2.06 0.98
N ILE A 43 7.59 -2.86 0.05
CA ILE A 43 6.22 -2.70 -0.46
C ILE A 43 5.18 -2.82 0.67
N THR A 44 5.34 -3.80 1.55
CA THR A 44 4.41 -4.04 2.67
C THR A 44 4.38 -2.83 3.60
N LEU A 45 5.54 -2.28 3.96
CA LEU A 45 5.62 -1.07 4.78
C LEU A 45 4.95 0.12 4.09
N ALA A 46 5.21 0.33 2.80
CA ALA A 46 4.60 1.44 2.06
C ALA A 46 3.06 1.34 2.01
N VAL A 47 2.52 0.13 1.78
CA VAL A 47 1.08 -0.12 1.80
C VAL A 47 0.48 0.09 3.20
N LEU A 48 1.15 -0.36 4.26
CA LEU A 48 0.70 -0.15 5.63
C LEU A 48 0.64 1.34 6.00
N PHE A 49 1.68 2.10 5.68
CA PHE A 49 1.72 3.54 5.94
C PHE A 49 0.62 4.28 5.18
N ALA A 50 0.47 3.99 3.90
CA ALA A 50 -0.52 4.66 3.07
C ALA A 50 -1.95 4.23 3.45
N GLY A 51 -2.14 2.98 3.89
CA GLY A 51 -3.40 2.48 4.45
C GLY A 51 -3.76 3.14 5.78
N ALA A 52 -2.78 3.31 6.68
CA ALA A 52 -2.95 4.08 7.91
C ALA A 52 -3.29 5.55 7.62
N TRP A 53 -2.67 6.16 6.62
CA TRP A 53 -2.97 7.53 6.21
C TRP A 53 -4.40 7.70 5.70
N VAL A 54 -4.87 6.78 4.86
CA VAL A 54 -6.26 6.80 4.36
C VAL A 54 -7.25 6.57 5.50
N THR A 55 -6.99 5.57 6.35
CA THR A 55 -7.87 5.17 7.45
C THR A 55 -7.87 6.16 8.62
N SER A 56 -6.81 6.95 8.80
CA SER A 56 -6.75 7.99 9.86
C SER A 56 -7.90 9.00 9.78
N SER A 57 -8.42 9.26 8.57
CA SER A 57 -9.57 10.15 8.38
C SER A 57 -10.90 9.55 8.82
N TRP A 58 -10.96 8.22 9.01
CA TRP A 58 -12.14 7.54 9.53
C TRP A 58 -12.29 7.75 11.03
N SER A 59 -11.17 7.83 11.78
CA SER A 59 -11.17 8.15 13.22
C SER A 59 -11.86 9.49 13.53
N ALA A 60 -11.69 10.48 12.64
CA ALA A 60 -12.35 11.79 12.79
C ALA A 60 -13.89 11.74 12.62
N HIS A 61 -14.42 10.70 11.97
CA HIS A 61 -15.85 10.55 11.73
C HIS A 61 -16.56 9.67 12.78
N SER A 62 -15.83 8.76 13.44
CA SER A 62 -16.38 7.91 14.51
C SER A 62 -16.53 8.61 15.87
N GLY A 63 -15.88 9.76 16.08
CA GLY A 63 -16.00 10.56 17.31
C GLY A 63 -17.27 11.42 17.44
N ARG A 64 -18.06 11.61 16.38
CA ARG A 64 -19.32 12.41 16.41
C ARG A 64 -20.59 11.60 16.66
N GLY A 65 -20.47 10.30 16.95
CA GLY A 65 -21.60 9.43 17.26
C GLY A 65 -21.85 9.18 18.76
N ALA A 66 -20.91 9.53 19.64
CA ALA A 66 -20.98 9.25 21.08
C ALA A 66 -21.45 10.44 21.93
N SER A 67 -22.28 11.32 21.36
CA SER A 67 -22.99 12.36 22.11
C SER A 67 -24.37 12.54 21.51
N LYS A 68 -25.29 11.65 21.90
CA LYS A 68 -26.72 11.90 21.97
C LYS A 68 -27.27 11.11 23.15
#